data_AF-A0A528TGT0-F1
#
_entry.id   AF-A0A528TGT0-F1
#
_cell.length_a   1.000
_cell.length_b   1.000
_cell.length_c   1.000
_cell.angle_alpha   90.00
_cell.angle_beta   90.00
_cell.angle_gamma   90.00
#
_symmetry.space_group_name_H-M   'P 1'
#
loop_
_entity.id
_entity.type
_entity.pdbx_description
1 polymer ?
#
loop_
_entity_poly.entity_id
_entity_poly.type
_entity_poly.pdbx_seq_one_letter_code
_entity_poly.pdbx_strand_id
1 'polypeptide(L)'
;SGAVSLGFNLSAQTLSDPQLWDFVDAAIAENGAPPSAIGFEITETAAVTNFDAAEEFVRRARLRHCRVSLDDFGAGMSSFEYLRRFPIDAIKIDGSFVQHIA
;
A
#
# COMPACT_ATOMS: atom_id res chain seq x y z
N SER A 1 25.93 -5.77 2.32
CA SER A 1 24.81 -6.48 1.69
C SER A 1 23.63 -5.52 1.68
N GLY A 2 23.06 -5.19 0.51
CA GLY A 2 21.87 -4.34 0.45
C GLY A 2 20.68 -5.06 1.09
N ALA A 3 19.87 -4.35 1.87
CA ALA A 3 18.63 -4.90 2.38
C ALA A 3 17.66 -5.11 1.21
N VAL A 4 17.06 -6.30 1.13
CA VAL A 4 16.02 -6.62 0.13
C VAL A 4 14.67 -6.31 0.74
N SER A 5 13.82 -5.63 -0.03
CA SER A 5 12.42 -5.36 0.31
C SER A 5 11.51 -5.94 -0.77
N LEU A 6 10.34 -6.43 -0.36
CA LEU A 6 9.34 -7.05 -1.21
C LEU A 6 8.07 -6.19 -1.23
N GLY A 7 7.56 -5.91 -2.43
CA GLY A 7 6.29 -5.22 -2.64
C GLY A 7 5.18 -6.21 -2.95
N PHE A 8 4.01 -6.04 -2.32
CA PHE A 8 2.82 -6.87 -2.52
C PHE A 8 1.66 -5.99 -2.96
N ASN A 9 1.15 -6.24 -4.16
CA ASN A 9 0.00 -5.52 -4.70
C ASN A 9 -1.30 -6.05 -4.08
N LEU A 10 -2.14 -5.13 -3.60
CA LEU A 10 -3.40 -5.45 -2.95
C LEU A 10 -4.59 -4.91 -3.74
N SER A 11 -5.62 -5.75 -3.87
CA SER A 11 -6.91 -5.36 -4.44
C SER A 11 -7.79 -4.66 -3.39
N ALA A 12 -8.80 -3.91 -3.84
CA ALA A 12 -9.80 -3.31 -2.95
C ALA A 12 -10.56 -4.35 -2.09
N GLN A 13 -10.77 -5.55 -2.63
CA GLN A 13 -11.41 -6.66 -1.91
C GLN A 13 -10.51 -7.14 -0.78
N THR A 14 -9.21 -7.30 -1.04
CA THR A 14 -8.23 -7.69 -0.03
C THR A 14 -8.15 -6.66 1.10
N LEU A 15 -8.17 -5.37 0.80
CA LEU A 15 -8.17 -4.31 1.83
C LEU A 15 -9.37 -4.38 2.77
N SER A 16 -10.50 -4.88 2.27
CA SER A 16 -11.75 -5.00 3.02
C SER A 16 -11.87 -6.34 3.76
N ASP A 17 -10.92 -7.26 3.57
CA ASP A 17 -10.93 -8.57 4.21
C ASP A 17 -10.56 -8.45 5.69
N PRO A 18 -11.47 -8.77 6.63
CA PRO A 18 -11.17 -8.72 8.05
C PRO A 18 -10.07 -9.69 8.48
N GLN A 19 -9.81 -10.76 7.71
CA GLN A 19 -8.82 -11.79 8.02
C GLN A 19 -7.42 -11.47 7.51
N LEU A 20 -7.26 -10.41 6.70
CA LEU A 20 -5.97 -10.08 6.06
C LEU A 20 -4.83 -9.94 7.06
N TRP A 21 -5.05 -9.24 8.17
CA TRP A 21 -3.97 -8.97 9.11
C TRP A 21 -3.59 -10.19 9.94
N ASP A 22 -4.53 -11.07 10.26
CA ASP A 22 -4.24 -12.34 10.91
C ASP A 22 -3.36 -13.22 10.01
N PHE A 23 -3.67 -13.24 8.70
CA PHE A 23 -2.86 -13.93 7.70
C PHE A 23 -1.44 -13.33 7.59
N VAL A 24 -1.33 -12.00 7.49
CA VAL A 24 -0.04 -11.32 7.38
C VAL A 24 0.82 -11.55 8.62
N ASP A 25 0.23 -11.48 9.82
CA ASP A 25 0.95 -11.70 11.08
C ASP A 25 1.47 -13.13 11.19
N ALA A 26 0.65 -14.12 10.81
CA ALA A 26 1.07 -15.51 10.75
C ALA A 26 2.23 -15.71 9.75
N ALA A 27 2.14 -15.14 8.55
CA ALA A 27 3.16 -15.24 7.53
C ALA A 27 4.49 -14.60 7.96
N ILE A 28 4.45 -13.42 8.61
CA ILE A 28 5.63 -12.75 9.17
C ILE A 28 6.28 -13.62 10.24
N ALA A 29 5.48 -14.17 11.16
CA ALA A 29 5.97 -15.01 12.25
C ALA A 29 6.61 -16.31 11.75
N GLU A 30 5.99 -16.96 10.76
CA GLU A 30 6.49 -18.21 10.17
C GLU A 30 7.82 -18.01 9.43
N ASN A 31 7.98 -16.91 8.71
CA ASN A 31 9.14 -16.68 7.84
C ASN A 31 10.25 -15.86 8.50
N GLY A 32 9.99 -15.21 9.64
CA GLY A 32 10.94 -14.31 10.30
C GLY A 32 11.28 -13.07 9.48
N ALA A 33 10.41 -12.68 8.54
CA ALA A 33 10.64 -11.54 7.68
C ALA A 33 10.59 -10.23 8.51
N PRO A 34 11.60 -9.34 8.40
CA PRO A 34 11.52 -8.05 9.09
C PRO A 34 10.36 -7.23 8.49
N PRO A 35 9.39 -6.77 9.29
CA PRO A 35 8.22 -6.06 8.75
C PRO A 35 8.57 -4.83 7.91
N SER A 36 9.67 -4.15 8.24
CA SER A 36 10.18 -3.00 7.49
C SER A 36 10.63 -3.31 6.06
N ALA A 37 10.83 -4.58 5.72
CA ALA A 37 11.13 -5.06 4.37
C ALA A 37 9.87 -5.42 3.56
N ILE A 38 8.69 -5.40 4.19
CA ILE A 38 7.41 -5.68 3.54
C ILE A 38 6.76 -4.36 3.16
N GLY A 39 6.55 -4.17 1.87
CA GLY A 39 5.79 -3.06 1.29
C GLY A 39 4.46 -3.56 0.74
N PHE A 40 3.38 -2.87 1.09
CA PHE A 40 2.08 -3.08 0.47
C PHE A 40 1.79 -1.97 -0.52
N GLU A 41 1.32 -2.35 -1.71
CA GLU A 41 0.99 -1.43 -2.79
C GLU A 41 -0.53 -1.45 -2.97
N ILE A 42 -1.15 -0.28 -2.85
CA ILE A 42 -2.59 -0.10 -3.08
C ILE A 42 -2.76 0.87 -4.24
N THR A 43 -3.61 0.55 -5.21
CA THR A 43 -3.87 1.49 -6.31
C THR A 43 -4.70 2.68 -5.83
N GLU A 44 -4.58 3.82 -6.50
CA GLU A 44 -5.44 4.98 -6.27
C GLU A 44 -6.93 4.62 -6.33
N THR A 45 -7.32 3.84 -7.35
CA THR A 45 -8.70 3.38 -7.53
C THR A 45 -9.16 2.51 -6.37
N ALA A 46 -8.33 1.58 -5.87
CA ALA A 46 -8.69 0.74 -4.73
C ALA A 46 -8.88 1.57 -3.45
N ALA A 47 -8.02 2.56 -3.22
CA ALA A 47 -8.11 3.46 -2.09
C ALA A 47 -9.39 4.31 -2.13
N VAL A 48 -9.75 4.87 -3.29
CA VAL A 48 -10.96 5.70 -3.43
C VAL A 48 -12.25 4.87 -3.37
N THR A 49 -12.22 3.63 -3.90
CA THR A 49 -13.40 2.74 -3.89
C THR A 49 -13.85 2.40 -2.48
N ASN A 50 -12.91 2.20 -1.55
CA ASN A 50 -13.22 1.96 -0.15
C ASN A 50 -12.24 2.69 0.76
N PHE A 51 -12.48 3.99 0.90
CA PHE A 51 -11.58 4.90 1.62
C PHE A 51 -11.33 4.47 3.07
N ASP A 52 -12.38 4.14 3.81
CA ASP A 52 -12.27 3.81 5.22
C ASP A 52 -11.49 2.50 5.43
N ALA A 53 -11.70 1.50 4.57
CA ALA A 53 -10.92 0.26 4.61
C ALA A 53 -9.44 0.50 4.27
N ALA A 54 -9.14 1.36 3.29
CA ALA A 54 -7.78 1.73 2.95
C ALA A 54 -7.09 2.50 4.09
N GLU A 55 -7.79 3.42 4.76
CA GLU A 55 -7.27 4.18 5.91
C GLU A 55 -6.90 3.24 7.06
N GLU A 56 -7.83 2.35 7.40
CA GLU A 56 -7.63 1.37 8.46
C GLU A 56 -6.55 0.34 8.11
N PHE A 57 -6.42 -0.04 6.84
CA PHE A 57 -5.32 -0.86 6.36
C PHE A 57 -3.97 -0.16 6.56
N VAL A 58 -3.81 1.08 6.09
CA VAL A 58 -2.56 1.86 6.20
C VAL A 58 -2.17 2.02 7.67
N ARG A 59 -3.14 2.30 8.55
CA ARG A 59 -2.91 2.41 9.99
C ARG A 59 -2.40 1.09 10.58
N ARG A 60 -3.02 -0.04 10.25
CA ARG A 60 -2.62 -1.37 10.72
C ARG A 60 -1.25 -1.81 10.19
N ALA A 61 -0.89 -1.42 8.96
CA ALA A 61 0.43 -1.66 8.39
C ALA A 61 1.52 -0.91 9.16
N ARG A 62 1.30 0.39 9.45
CA ARG A 62 2.24 1.21 10.22
C ARG A 62 2.47 0.69 11.63
N LEU A 63 1.42 0.20 12.30
CA LEU A 63 1.55 -0.41 13.64
C LEU A 63 2.48 -1.63 13.64
N ARG A 64 2.59 -2.31 12.49
CA ARG A 64 3.49 -3.45 12.30
C ARG A 64 4.85 -3.07 11.75
N HIS A 65 5.10 -1.79 11.49
CA HIS A 65 6.30 -1.29 10.80
C HIS A 65 6.43 -1.78 9.34
N CYS A 66 5.34 -2.24 8.73
CA CYS A 66 5.28 -2.47 7.29
C CYS A 66 5.15 -1.13 6.55
N ARG A 67 5.64 -1.09 5.32
CA ARG A 67 5.54 0.08 4.44
C ARG A 67 4.28 0.02 3.60
N VAL A 68 3.75 1.17 3.23
CA VAL A 68 2.65 1.27 2.27
C VAL A 68 2.97 2.30 1.20
N SER A 69 2.73 1.93 -0.07
CA SER A 69 2.81 2.84 -1.20
C SER A 69 1.47 2.91 -1.94
N LEU A 70 1.15 4.11 -2.42
CA LEU A 70 0.04 4.32 -3.34
C LEU A 70 0.53 4.17 -4.78
N ASP A 71 -0.08 3.27 -5.54
CA ASP A 71 0.25 2.96 -6.94
C ASP A 71 -0.72 3.59 -7.93
N ASP A 72 -0.28 3.73 -9.19
CA ASP A 72 -1.02 4.33 -10.30
C ASP A 72 -1.55 5.75 -10.01
N PHE A 73 -0.82 6.52 -9.19
CA PHE A 73 -1.24 7.87 -8.84
C PHE A 73 -1.24 8.78 -10.08
N GLY A 74 -2.37 9.44 -10.33
CA GLY A 74 -2.54 10.36 -11.47
C GLY A 74 -3.27 9.74 -12.67
N ALA A 75 -3.67 8.46 -12.61
CA ALA A 75 -4.44 7.81 -13.67
C ALA A 75 -5.94 8.17 -13.67
N GLY A 76 -6.44 8.87 -12.64
CA GLY A 76 -7.86 9.23 -12.46
C GLY A 76 -8.10 10.68 -12.00
N MET A 77 -9.27 10.96 -11.39
CA MET A 77 -9.54 12.25 -10.72
C MET A 77 -8.80 12.32 -9.39
N SER A 78 -7.49 12.57 -9.46
CA SER A 78 -6.62 12.65 -8.29
C SER A 78 -6.85 13.94 -7.53
N SER A 79 -7.21 13.84 -6.25
CA SER A 79 -7.15 14.95 -5.31
C SER A 79 -6.08 14.66 -4.27
N PHE A 80 -5.06 15.52 -4.20
CA PHE A 80 -4.02 15.47 -3.16
C PHE A 80 -4.59 15.49 -1.72
N GLU A 81 -5.88 15.77 -1.55
CA GLU A 81 -6.57 15.74 -0.26
C GLU A 81 -6.50 14.38 0.45
N TYR A 82 -6.60 13.24 -0.26
CA TYR A 82 -6.54 11.95 0.41
C TYR A 82 -5.14 11.61 0.95
N LEU A 83 -4.09 12.14 0.33
CA LEU A 83 -2.71 11.97 0.80
C LEU A 83 -2.48 12.60 2.18
N ARG A 84 -3.31 13.58 2.55
CA ARG A 84 -3.26 14.17 3.90
C ARG A 84 -3.80 13.22 4.97
N ARG A 85 -4.68 12.29 4.58
CA ARG A 85 -5.30 11.31 5.48
C ARG A 85 -4.55 9.99 5.52
N PHE A 86 -3.91 9.60 4.42
CA PHE A 86 -3.11 8.37 4.38
C PHE A 86 -1.64 8.63 4.73
N PRO A 87 -1.14 8.14 5.87
CA PRO A 87 0.29 8.24 6.21
C PRO A 87 1.12 7.18 5.45
N ILE A 88 1.10 7.22 4.12
CA ILE A 88 1.88 6.34 3.23
C ILE A 88 3.37 6.71 3.19
N ASP A 89 4.22 5.75 2.84
CA ASP A 89 5.67 5.91 2.76
C ASP A 89 6.13 6.36 1.37
N ALA A 90 5.36 6.05 0.32
CA ALA A 90 5.71 6.39 -1.05
C ALA A 90 4.46 6.56 -1.93
N ILE A 91 4.63 7.36 -2.98
CA ILE A 91 3.67 7.46 -4.09
C ILE A 91 4.42 7.03 -5.35
N LYS A 92 3.82 6.12 -6.11
CA LYS A 92 4.29 5.70 -7.43
C LYS A 92 3.43 6.41 -8.47
N ILE A 93 4.08 7.19 -9.34
CA ILE A 93 3.42 7.90 -10.43
C ILE A 93 3.10 6.89 -11.53
N ASP A 94 1.90 7.00 -12.09
CA ASP A 94 1.47 6.17 -13.20
C ASP A 94 2.46 6.23 -14.38
N GLY A 95 2.77 5.06 -14.95
CA GLY A 95 3.77 4.93 -15.99
C GLY A 95 3.44 5.66 -17.29
N SER A 96 2.14 5.83 -17.61
CA SER A 96 1.72 6.55 -18.82
C SER A 96 2.14 8.02 -18.77
N PHE A 97 2.18 8.62 -17.57
CA PHE A 97 2.66 9.99 -17.39
C PHE A 97 4.16 10.12 -17.73
N VAL A 98 4.97 9.14 -17.30
CA VAL A 98 6.42 9.15 -17.53
C VAL A 98 6.75 8.88 -19.00
N GLN A 99 5.99 8.03 -19.68
CA GLN A 99 6.19 7.71 -21.11
C GLN A 99 6.06 8.91 -22.04
N HIS A 100 5.38 9.98 -21.61
CA HIS A 100 5.17 11.20 -22.40
C HIS A 100 6.11 12.36 -22.00
N ILE A 101 7.04 12.13 -21.06
CA ILE A 101 8.03 13.13 -20.61
C ILE A 101 9.45 12.79 -21.10
N ALA A 102 9.69 11.53 -21.50
CA ALA A 102 10.98 11.03 -21.96
C ALA A 102 11.31 11.41 -23.41
#